data_AF-A0A9P6AXR6-F1
#
_entry.id   AF-A0A9P6AXR6-F1
#
_cell.length_a   1.000
_cell.length_b   1.000
_cell.length_c   1.000
_cell.angle_alpha   90.00
_cell.angle_beta   90.00
_cell.angle_gamma   90.00
#
_symmetry.space_group_name_H-M   'P 1'
#
loop_
_entity.id
_entity.type
_entity.pdbx_description
1 polymer ?
#
loop_
_entity_poly.entity_id
_entity_poly.type
_entity_poly.pdbx_seq_one_letter_code
_entity_poly.pdbx_strand_id
1 'polypeptide(L)'
;MSSEKIRTELGWLNGFDAPSFQPFRHAEIARLNYTAWSHPSEFIALDLSNPNPPPNFISQRAKWVQLVGIASLVSSLFTQTEGPLPEGILLADEVGVGKTLHALGFIAFINQIIQGRTAGIVDPPILSLVLQVLSHFLLFLIIPIEDNPFFAGVRDIPEQPHLIVVPHGLVLQWQQEAQTWFKKGAIDIFPYTGTVQSHRFFWGKDGPYQNSEFFKSGKLSRIIIIASQNVCNFGKCP
;
A
#
# COMPACT_ATOMS: atom_id res chain seq x y z
N MET A 1 9.79 19.07 -8.08
CA MET A 1 8.39 18.63 -8.35
C MET A 1 7.56 18.95 -7.11
N SER A 2 6.39 19.59 -7.20
CA SER A 2 5.54 19.87 -6.01
C SER A 2 4.80 18.62 -5.53
N SER A 3 4.34 18.58 -4.27
CA SER A 3 3.57 17.44 -3.74
C SER A 3 2.33 17.16 -4.57
N GLU A 4 1.64 18.21 -5.01
CA GLU A 4 0.42 18.07 -5.82
C GLU A 4 0.73 17.43 -7.16
N LYS A 5 1.82 17.83 -7.81
CA LYS A 5 2.25 17.20 -9.06
C LYS A 5 2.53 15.71 -8.84
N ILE A 6 3.25 15.32 -7.77
CA ILE A 6 3.51 13.90 -7.50
C ILE A 6 2.21 13.12 -7.31
N ARG A 7 1.23 13.67 -6.58
CA ARG A 7 -0.07 13.03 -6.40
C ARG A 7 -0.80 12.84 -7.73
N THR A 8 -0.82 13.86 -8.58
CA THR A 8 -1.40 13.75 -9.92
C THR A 8 -0.73 12.65 -10.73
N GLU A 9 0.60 12.56 -10.70
CA GLU A 9 1.33 11.47 -11.38
C GLU A 9 0.95 10.08 -10.82
N LEU A 10 0.80 9.96 -9.50
CA LEU A 10 0.32 8.72 -8.84
C LEU A 10 -1.17 8.42 -9.10
N GLY A 11 -1.91 9.32 -9.77
CA GLY A 11 -3.36 9.20 -9.97
C GLY A 11 -4.17 9.47 -8.71
N TRP A 12 -3.58 10.13 -7.71
CA TRP A 12 -4.21 10.53 -6.45
C TRP A 12 -4.76 11.94 -6.62
N LEU A 13 -6.05 12.03 -6.97
CA LEU A 13 -6.70 13.28 -7.34
C LEU A 13 -7.41 13.95 -6.15
N ASN A 14 -7.85 15.20 -6.37
CA ASN A 14 -8.69 15.97 -5.45
C ASN A 14 -8.02 16.32 -4.10
N GLY A 15 -6.69 16.44 -4.09
CA GLY A 15 -5.94 16.83 -2.90
C GLY A 15 -5.91 15.77 -1.79
N PHE A 16 -6.38 14.56 -2.05
CA PHE A 16 -6.22 13.41 -1.17
C PHE A 16 -5.09 12.52 -1.68
N ASP A 17 -4.51 11.73 -0.79
CA ASP A 17 -3.60 10.65 -1.19
C ASP A 17 -4.42 9.48 -1.77
N ALA A 18 -3.89 8.25 -1.77
CA ALA A 18 -4.52 7.10 -2.41
C ALA A 18 -6.04 6.98 -2.11
N PRO A 19 -6.89 6.55 -3.08
CA PRO A 19 -8.35 6.45 -2.87
C PRO A 19 -8.76 5.57 -1.68
N SER A 20 -7.94 4.57 -1.35
CA SER A 20 -8.09 3.67 -0.22
C SER A 20 -7.67 4.28 1.12
N PHE A 21 -7.02 5.45 1.13
CA PHE A 21 -6.57 6.14 2.33
C PHE A 21 -7.63 7.05 2.95
N GLN A 22 -7.63 7.08 4.27
CA GLN A 22 -8.43 7.98 5.09
C GLN A 22 -7.92 9.41 4.89
N PRO A 23 -8.80 10.36 4.53
CA PRO A 23 -8.42 11.74 4.29
C PRO A 23 -8.16 12.54 5.57
N PHE A 24 -8.70 12.04 6.69
CA PHE A 24 -8.60 12.66 8.00
C PHE A 24 -8.19 11.63 9.03
N ARG A 25 -7.53 12.10 10.08
CA ARG A 25 -7.13 11.29 11.23
C ARG A 25 -7.43 12.05 12.52
N HIS A 26 -7.65 11.36 13.62
CA HIS A 26 -7.88 12.02 14.91
C HIS A 26 -6.59 12.70 15.41
N ALA A 27 -6.69 13.91 15.95
CA ALA A 27 -5.55 14.70 16.42
C ALA A 27 -4.79 14.02 17.57
N GLU A 28 -5.50 13.23 18.39
CA GLU A 28 -4.94 12.52 19.55
C GLU A 28 -4.51 11.07 19.26
N ILE A 29 -4.23 10.73 18.00
CA ILE A 29 -3.88 9.35 17.58
C ILE A 29 -2.82 8.66 18.45
N ALA A 30 -1.88 9.43 19.01
CA ALA A 30 -0.80 8.91 19.83
C ALA A 30 -1.26 8.22 21.13
N ARG A 31 -2.51 8.40 21.59
CA ARG A 31 -2.93 7.93 22.93
C ARG A 31 -3.98 6.83 22.96
N LEU A 32 -4.79 6.60 21.92
CA LEU A 32 -6.04 5.83 22.09
C LEU A 32 -6.42 4.84 20.99
N ASN A 33 -5.50 4.46 20.07
CA ASN A 33 -5.85 3.59 18.93
C ASN A 33 -7.09 4.10 18.17
N TYR A 34 -7.21 5.43 18.05
CA TYR A 34 -8.43 6.10 17.61
C TYR A 34 -8.46 6.21 16.09
N THR A 35 -8.94 5.16 15.44
CA THR A 35 -8.96 5.05 13.98
C THR A 35 -10.37 4.77 13.47
N ALA A 36 -10.57 4.86 12.16
CA ALA A 36 -11.82 4.43 11.52
C ALA A 36 -12.17 2.95 11.76
N TRP A 37 -11.20 2.16 12.24
CA TRP A 37 -11.37 0.73 12.51
C TRP A 37 -12.03 0.48 13.86
N SER A 38 -11.63 1.24 14.88
CA SER A 38 -12.15 1.17 16.26
C SER A 38 -13.40 2.03 16.44
N HIS A 39 -13.47 3.21 15.81
CA HIS A 39 -14.58 4.17 15.95
C HIS A 39 -15.20 4.51 14.58
N PRO A 40 -15.74 3.52 13.84
CA PRO A 40 -16.17 3.71 12.45
C PRO A 40 -17.28 4.78 12.30
N SER A 41 -18.20 4.88 13.26
CA SER A 41 -19.31 5.85 13.22
C SER A 41 -18.84 7.29 13.12
N GLU A 42 -17.72 7.62 13.75
CA GLU A 42 -17.20 8.99 13.77
C GLU A 42 -16.47 9.36 12.49
N PHE A 43 -15.85 8.38 11.83
CA PHE A 43 -15.16 8.58 10.55
C PHE A 43 -16.14 8.55 9.36
N ILE A 44 -17.26 7.82 9.47
CA ILE A 44 -18.33 7.79 8.45
C ILE A 44 -19.07 9.14 8.40
N ALA A 45 -19.24 9.79 9.55
CA ALA A 45 -19.92 11.08 9.64
C ALA A 45 -19.09 12.26 9.10
N LEU A 46 -17.84 12.04 8.70
CA LEU A 46 -16.97 13.09 8.17
C LEU A 46 -17.40 13.48 6.75
N ASP A 47 -17.72 14.75 6.57
CA ASP A 47 -17.91 15.32 5.24
C ASP A 47 -16.55 15.43 4.53
N LEU A 48 -16.29 14.51 3.60
CA LEU A 48 -15.05 14.45 2.82
C LEU A 48 -14.94 15.58 1.79
N SER A 49 -16.03 16.32 1.53
CA SER A 49 -16.01 17.50 0.66
C SER A 49 -15.62 18.76 1.41
N ASN A 50 -15.68 18.74 2.75
CA ASN A 50 -15.29 19.88 3.58
C ASN A 50 -13.76 19.93 3.74
N PRO A 51 -13.09 20.99 3.26
CA PRO A 51 -11.64 21.12 3.42
C PRO A 51 -11.22 21.31 4.88
N ASN A 52 -12.15 21.69 5.76
CA ASN A 52 -11.90 21.89 7.18
C ASN A 52 -12.37 20.66 7.97
N PRO A 53 -11.45 19.89 8.57
CA PRO A 53 -11.83 18.76 9.40
C PRO A 53 -12.61 19.24 10.65
N PRO A 54 -13.52 18.41 11.20
CA PRO A 54 -14.18 18.71 12.46
C PRO A 54 -13.19 18.93 13.62
N PRO A 55 -13.62 19.55 14.73
CA PRO A 55 -12.82 19.62 15.94
C PRO A 55 -12.28 18.24 16.30
N ASN A 56 -10.98 18.16 16.64
CA ASN A 56 -10.23 16.93 16.94
C ASN A 56 -9.83 16.06 15.74
N PHE A 57 -10.11 16.46 14.51
CA PHE A 57 -9.56 15.81 13.32
C PHE A 57 -8.53 16.70 12.63
N ILE A 58 -7.54 16.07 12.02
CA ILE A 58 -6.52 16.73 11.19
C ILE A 58 -6.46 16.05 9.84
N SER A 59 -6.12 16.83 8.81
CA SER A 59 -5.93 16.28 7.46
C SER A 59 -4.77 15.30 7.47
N GLN A 60 -5.04 14.11 6.95
CA GLN A 60 -4.08 13.04 6.79
C GLN A 60 -3.52 13.14 5.38
N ARG A 61 -2.31 13.70 5.25
CA ARG A 61 -1.63 13.87 3.98
C ARG A 61 -0.17 13.45 4.06
N ALA A 62 0.29 12.75 3.04
CA ALA A 62 1.67 12.41 2.83
C ALA A 62 2.48 13.68 2.60
N LYS A 63 3.61 13.77 3.30
CA LYS A 63 4.61 14.82 3.08
C LYS A 63 5.25 14.63 1.71
N TRP A 64 5.84 15.70 1.18
CA TRP A 64 6.53 15.67 -0.10
C TRP A 64 7.55 14.51 -0.22
N VAL A 65 8.42 14.36 0.79
CA VAL A 65 9.45 13.30 0.82
C VAL A 65 8.83 11.89 0.85
N GLN A 66 7.63 11.76 1.43
CA GLN A 66 6.91 10.49 1.46
C GLN A 66 6.38 10.14 0.06
N LEU A 67 5.80 11.13 -0.63
CA LEU A 67 5.35 10.97 -2.01
C LEU A 67 6.50 10.63 -2.97
N VAL A 68 7.66 11.28 -2.81
CA VAL A 68 8.86 10.96 -3.61
C VAL A 68 9.32 9.52 -3.38
N GLY A 69 9.36 9.06 -2.13
CA GLY A 69 9.73 7.68 -1.82
C GLY A 69 8.78 6.66 -2.45
N ILE A 70 7.46 6.93 -2.41
CA ILE A 70 6.45 6.08 -3.05
C ILE A 70 6.65 6.06 -4.57
N ALA A 71 6.80 7.22 -5.20
CA ALA A 71 7.06 7.33 -6.64
C ALA A 71 8.34 6.62 -7.06
N SER A 72 9.37 6.63 -6.20
CA SER A 72 10.65 5.93 -6.45
C SER A 72 10.48 4.41 -6.39
N LEU A 73 9.68 3.89 -5.44
CA LEU A 73 9.32 2.46 -5.38
C LEU A 73 8.58 2.02 -6.65
N VAL A 74 7.59 2.81 -7.08
CA VAL A 74 6.85 2.55 -8.32
C VAL A 74 7.79 2.52 -9.52
N SER A 75 8.62 3.54 -9.69
CA SER A 75 9.53 3.63 -10.84
C SER A 75 10.58 2.52 -10.88
N SER A 76 10.90 1.93 -9.72
CA SER A 76 11.90 0.86 -9.61
C SER A 76 11.33 -0.54 -9.91
N LEU A 77 10.01 -0.73 -9.76
CA LEU A 77 9.37 -2.04 -9.93
C LEU A 77 8.58 -2.13 -11.24
N PHE A 78 8.18 -1.02 -11.85
CA PHE A 78 7.51 -1.05 -13.14
C PHE A 78 8.51 -0.91 -14.29
N THR A 79 8.41 -1.78 -15.29
CA THR A 79 9.36 -1.92 -16.40
C THR A 79 8.63 -2.03 -17.73
N GLN A 80 9.32 -1.74 -18.84
CA GLN A 80 8.71 -1.79 -20.19
C GLN A 80 8.66 -3.20 -20.78
N THR A 81 9.53 -4.08 -20.29
CA THR A 81 9.73 -5.41 -20.85
C THR A 81 9.61 -6.42 -19.75
N GLU A 82 9.12 -7.60 -20.11
CA GLU A 82 9.28 -8.77 -19.27
C GLU A 82 10.77 -9.00 -19.00
N GLY A 83 11.09 -9.50 -17.81
CA GLY A 83 12.47 -9.60 -17.37
C GLY A 83 12.61 -10.44 -16.12
N PRO A 84 13.85 -10.62 -15.64
CA PRO A 84 14.06 -11.29 -14.37
C PRO A 84 13.38 -10.52 -13.24
N LEU A 85 12.98 -11.25 -12.20
CA LEU A 85 12.51 -10.63 -10.96
C LEU A 85 13.61 -9.71 -10.39
N PRO A 86 13.28 -8.50 -9.92
CA PRO A 86 14.26 -7.59 -9.34
C PRO A 86 14.82 -8.14 -8.02
N GLU A 87 16.07 -7.80 -7.70
CA GLU A 87 16.77 -8.26 -6.48
C GLU A 87 16.22 -7.66 -5.16
N GLY A 88 15.22 -6.79 -5.25
CA GLY A 88 14.61 -6.07 -4.13
C GLY A 88 15.07 -4.61 -4.06
N ILE A 89 14.39 -3.83 -3.21
CA ILE A 89 14.67 -2.40 -3.03
C ILE A 89 15.01 -2.12 -1.56
N LEU A 90 16.12 -1.42 -1.34
CA LEU A 90 16.52 -0.96 -0.02
C LEU A 90 16.15 0.51 0.18
N LEU A 91 15.23 0.79 1.11
CA LEU A 91 14.92 2.14 1.56
C LEU A 91 15.88 2.55 2.68
N ALA A 92 16.96 3.24 2.32
CA ALA A 92 18.04 3.64 3.23
C ALA A 92 17.93 5.08 3.78
N ASP A 93 16.73 5.67 3.72
CA ASP A 93 16.49 7.03 4.22
C ASP A 93 16.64 7.14 5.75
N GLU A 94 16.84 8.36 6.24
CA GLU A 94 16.94 8.69 7.65
C GLU A 94 15.73 8.19 8.47
N VAL A 95 15.94 7.97 9.77
CA VAL A 95 14.87 7.67 10.72
C VAL A 95 13.92 8.87 10.79
N GLY A 96 12.61 8.61 10.92
CA GLY A 96 11.59 9.67 11.02
C GLY A 96 11.07 10.22 9.68
N VAL A 97 11.61 9.82 8.54
CA VAL A 97 11.11 10.21 7.20
C VAL A 97 9.72 9.61 6.89
N GLY A 98 9.35 8.53 7.60
CA GLY A 98 8.05 7.87 7.47
C GLY A 98 8.05 6.71 6.48
N LYS A 99 9.07 5.84 6.57
CA LYS A 99 9.21 4.61 5.76
C LYS A 99 7.98 3.70 5.80
N THR A 100 7.26 3.67 6.92
CA THR A 100 5.98 2.96 7.02
C THR A 100 4.99 3.45 5.97
N LEU A 101 4.87 4.77 5.78
CA LEU A 101 3.99 5.33 4.75
C LEU A 101 4.51 5.05 3.34
N HIS A 102 5.82 4.96 3.11
CA HIS A 102 6.33 4.54 1.80
C HIS A 102 5.80 3.16 1.43
N ALA A 103 5.88 2.19 2.36
CA ALA A 103 5.38 0.84 2.14
C ALA A 103 3.85 0.80 1.98
N LEU A 104 3.10 1.43 2.88
CA LEU A 104 1.63 1.45 2.81
C LEU A 104 1.13 2.19 1.56
N GLY A 105 1.77 3.30 1.18
CA GLY A 105 1.45 4.07 -0.02
C GLY A 105 1.73 3.30 -1.30
N PHE A 106 2.80 2.52 -1.32
CA PHE A 106 3.09 1.60 -2.42
C PHE A 106 2.04 0.48 -2.52
N ILE A 107 1.65 -0.15 -1.40
CA ILE A 107 0.56 -1.14 -1.37
C ILE A 107 -0.76 -0.51 -1.87
N ALA A 108 -1.05 0.72 -1.47
CA ALA A 108 -2.25 1.43 -1.90
C ALA A 108 -2.22 1.70 -3.43
N PHE A 109 -1.05 2.06 -3.96
CA PHE A 109 -0.86 2.24 -5.40
C PHE A 109 -1.06 0.92 -6.17
N ILE A 110 -0.46 -0.18 -5.72
CA ILE A 110 -0.65 -1.50 -6.34
C ILE A 110 -2.12 -1.90 -6.39
N ASN A 111 -2.83 -1.74 -5.27
CA ASN A 111 -4.26 -1.98 -5.18
C ASN A 111 -5.08 -1.11 -6.14
N GLN A 112 -4.67 0.15 -6.37
CA GLN A 112 -5.30 1.06 -7.32
C GLN A 112 -5.10 0.57 -8.76
N ILE A 113 -3.90 0.11 -9.13
CA ILE A 113 -3.64 -0.41 -10.48
C ILE A 113 -4.48 -1.66 -10.77
N ILE A 114 -4.46 -2.64 -9.86
CA ILE A 114 -5.22 -3.87 -10.02
C ILE A 114 -6.72 -3.58 -10.20
N GLN A 115 -7.29 -2.75 -9.31
CA GLN A 115 -8.70 -2.37 -9.38
C GLN A 115 -9.01 -1.54 -10.63
N GLY A 116 -8.12 -0.63 -11.00
CA GLY A 116 -8.26 0.21 -12.18
C GLY A 116 -8.30 -0.62 -13.46
N ARG A 117 -7.32 -1.50 -13.66
CA ARG A 117 -7.24 -2.41 -14.81
C ARG A 117 -8.46 -3.35 -14.88
N THR A 118 -8.91 -3.88 -13.74
CA THR A 118 -10.12 -4.71 -13.68
C THR A 118 -11.38 -3.93 -14.09
N ALA A 119 -11.44 -2.63 -13.79
CA ALA A 119 -12.54 -1.75 -14.12
C ALA A 119 -12.42 -1.07 -15.50
N GLY A 120 -11.35 -1.34 -16.26
CA GLY A 120 -11.06 -0.65 -17.52
C GLY A 120 -10.70 0.83 -17.36
N ILE A 121 -10.23 1.22 -16.17
CA ILE A 121 -9.75 2.58 -15.88
C ILE A 121 -8.30 2.69 -16.35
N VAL A 122 -7.97 3.84 -16.94
CA VAL A 122 -6.62 4.15 -17.43
C VAL A 122 -5.60 4.16 -16.28
N ASP A 123 -4.43 3.58 -16.54
CA ASP A 123 -3.32 3.55 -15.60
C ASP A 123 -2.85 5.00 -15.22
N PRO A 124 -2.34 5.22 -13.99
CA PRO A 124 -1.88 6.53 -13.56
C PRO A 124 -0.73 7.09 -14.42
N PRO A 125 -0.63 8.43 -14.57
CA PRO A 125 0.37 9.06 -15.44
C PRO A 125 1.83 8.67 -15.14
N ILE A 126 2.18 8.39 -13.87
CA ILE A 126 3.53 7.98 -13.48
C ILE A 126 4.00 6.73 -14.22
N LEU A 127 3.07 5.82 -14.55
CA LEU A 127 3.39 4.63 -15.32
C LEU A 127 3.74 4.98 -16.76
N SER A 128 3.04 5.96 -17.37
CA SER A 128 3.38 6.48 -18.70
C SER A 128 4.70 7.27 -18.70
N LEU A 129 5.01 8.02 -17.64
CA LEU A 129 6.27 8.75 -17.53
C LEU A 129 7.48 7.81 -17.46
N VAL A 130 7.37 6.71 -16.73
CA VAL A 130 8.39 5.64 -16.73
C VAL A 130 8.60 5.09 -18.15
N LEU A 131 7.54 4.99 -18.95
CA LEU A 131 7.64 4.60 -20.37
C LEU A 131 8.36 5.66 -21.23
N GLN A 132 8.12 6.95 -21.00
CA GLN A 132 8.69 8.03 -21.82
C GLN A 132 10.16 8.34 -21.52
N VAL A 133 10.60 8.25 -20.26
CA VAL A 133 12.00 8.53 -19.88
C VAL A 133 12.92 7.44 -20.43
N LEU A 134 12.47 6.18 -20.40
CA LEU A 134 13.24 5.04 -20.90
C LEU A 134 13.21 4.95 -22.44
N SER A 135 12.12 5.33 -23.11
CA SER A 135 12.03 5.28 -24.58
C SER A 135 12.97 6.28 -25.27
N HIS A 136 13.24 7.45 -24.67
CA HIS A 136 14.24 8.38 -25.19
C HIS A 136 15.68 7.85 -25.09
N PHE A 137 15.94 6.92 -24.16
CA PHE A 137 17.25 6.29 -24.02
C PHE A 137 17.37 5.00 -24.86
N LEU A 138 16.25 4.33 -25.10
CA LEU A 138 16.16 3.05 -25.82
C LEU A 138 15.81 3.18 -27.31
N LEU A 139 15.67 4.40 -27.86
CA LEU A 139 15.31 4.63 -29.27
C LEU A 139 16.27 3.99 -30.30
N PHE A 140 17.43 3.47 -29.85
CA PHE A 140 18.40 2.73 -30.67
C PHE A 140 18.17 1.21 -30.73
N LEU A 141 17.30 0.66 -29.89
CA LEU A 141 16.97 -0.77 -29.85
C LEU A 141 15.50 -0.91 -30.21
N ILE A 142 15.20 -1.61 -31.30
CA ILE A 142 13.85 -1.89 -31.80
C ILE A 142 13.14 -2.83 -30.81
N ILE A 143 12.71 -2.30 -29.67
CA ILE A 143 11.99 -3.04 -28.64
C ILE A 143 10.51 -2.65 -28.76
N PRO A 144 9.60 -3.61 -29.02
CA PRO A 144 8.17 -3.32 -29.01
C PRO A 144 7.76 -2.86 -27.61
N ILE A 145 7.24 -1.64 -27.52
CA ILE A 145 6.70 -1.08 -26.27
C ILE A 145 5.29 -1.63 -26.12
N GLU A 146 5.03 -2.40 -25.07
CA GLU A 146 3.66 -2.80 -24.72
C GLU A 146 2.90 -1.64 -24.07
N ASP A 147 1.58 -1.59 -24.31
CA ASP A 147 0.71 -0.51 -23.79
C ASP A 147 0.63 -0.49 -22.25
N ASN A 148 0.94 -1.61 -21.59
CA ASN A 148 0.93 -1.75 -20.13
C ASN A 148 2.34 -2.07 -19.61
N PRO A 149 2.84 -1.37 -18.59
CA PRO A 149 4.11 -1.73 -17.98
C PRO A 149 4.01 -3.05 -17.22
N PHE A 150 5.08 -3.83 -17.32
CA PHE A 150 5.35 -5.03 -16.56
C PHE A 150 5.66 -4.67 -15.10
N PHE A 151 5.23 -5.49 -14.17
CA PHE A 151 5.48 -5.32 -12.75
C PHE A 151 6.51 -6.36 -12.27
N ALA A 152 7.63 -5.89 -11.75
CA ALA A 152 8.70 -6.71 -11.20
C ALA A 152 9.15 -7.84 -12.16
N GLY A 153 9.20 -7.54 -13.47
CA GLY A 153 9.58 -8.51 -14.50
C GLY A 153 8.47 -9.42 -14.99
N VAL A 154 7.24 -9.34 -14.44
CA VAL A 154 6.07 -10.10 -14.91
C VAL A 154 5.01 -9.21 -15.53
N ARG A 155 4.20 -9.76 -16.46
CA ARG A 155 3.20 -9.00 -17.22
C ARG A 155 2.13 -8.36 -16.33
N ASP A 156 1.54 -9.18 -15.49
CA ASP A 156 0.43 -8.77 -14.62
C ASP A 156 0.87 -8.69 -13.18
N ILE A 157 0.32 -7.70 -12.47
CA ILE A 157 0.51 -7.62 -11.02
C ILE A 157 -0.24 -8.81 -10.40
N PRO A 158 0.43 -9.64 -9.58
CA PRO A 158 -0.22 -10.81 -9.00
C PRO A 158 -1.24 -10.39 -7.93
N GLU A 159 -2.44 -10.97 -8.01
CA GLU A 159 -3.50 -10.83 -7.00
C GLU A 159 -3.15 -11.68 -5.77
N GLN A 160 -2.25 -11.18 -4.92
CA GLN A 160 -1.70 -11.88 -3.76
C GLN A 160 -1.69 -10.97 -2.52
N PRO A 161 -1.80 -11.54 -1.30
CA PRO A 161 -1.73 -10.76 -0.08
C PRO A 161 -0.34 -10.14 0.12
N HIS A 162 -0.30 -9.01 0.82
CA HIS A 162 0.95 -8.34 1.20
C HIS A 162 1.45 -8.84 2.55
N LEU A 163 2.69 -9.31 2.61
CA LEU A 163 3.35 -9.70 3.86
C LEU A 163 4.32 -8.59 4.30
N ILE A 164 4.11 -8.06 5.50
CA ILE A 164 5.00 -7.10 6.16
C ILE A 164 5.64 -7.82 7.34
N VAL A 165 6.97 -7.98 7.33
CA VAL A 165 7.71 -8.60 8.42
C VAL A 165 8.42 -7.52 9.24
N VAL A 166 8.16 -7.49 10.55
CA VAL A 166 8.69 -6.47 11.46
C VAL A 166 9.22 -7.07 12.76
N PRO A 167 10.11 -6.37 13.49
CA PRO A 167 10.44 -6.70 14.87
C PRO A 167 9.18 -6.91 15.71
N HIS A 168 9.20 -7.87 16.63
CA HIS A 168 8.01 -8.29 17.41
C HIS A 168 7.29 -7.10 18.08
N GLY A 169 8.04 -6.20 18.72
CA GLY A 169 7.48 -5.03 19.39
C GLY A 169 6.85 -3.99 18.45
N LEU A 170 7.06 -4.09 17.14
CA LEU A 170 6.55 -3.15 16.14
C LEU A 170 5.28 -3.63 15.44
N VAL A 171 4.83 -4.86 15.65
CA VAL A 171 3.62 -5.39 14.97
C VAL A 171 2.40 -4.50 15.24
N LEU A 172 2.14 -4.18 16.51
CA LEU A 172 1.00 -3.35 16.89
C LEU A 172 1.14 -1.92 16.35
N GLN A 173 2.35 -1.35 16.36
CA GLN A 173 2.60 -0.03 15.79
C GLN A 173 2.33 0.00 14.29
N TRP A 174 2.81 -0.99 13.53
CA TRP A 174 2.54 -1.11 12.09
C TRP A 174 1.05 -1.33 11.81
N GLN A 175 0.37 -2.12 12.63
CA GLN A 175 -1.08 -2.30 12.53
C GLN A 175 -1.81 -0.98 12.74
N GLN A 176 -1.46 -0.21 13.78
CA GLN A 176 -2.07 1.09 14.08
C GLN A 176 -1.82 2.12 12.96
N GLU A 177 -0.60 2.19 12.43
CA GLU A 177 -0.27 3.05 11.29
C GLU A 177 -1.08 2.65 10.05
N ALA A 178 -1.14 1.35 9.73
CA ALA A 178 -1.94 0.86 8.61
C ALA A 178 -3.43 1.17 8.79
N GLN A 179 -3.97 1.01 10.01
CA GLN A 179 -5.35 1.36 10.34
C GLN A 179 -5.62 2.87 10.36
N THR A 180 -4.59 3.69 10.56
CA THR A 180 -4.67 5.16 10.47
C THR A 180 -4.67 5.63 9.02
N TRP A 181 -3.97 4.93 8.14
CA TRP A 181 -3.91 5.28 6.73
C TRP A 181 -5.05 4.68 5.91
N PHE A 182 -5.37 3.39 6.02
CA PHE A 182 -6.35 2.73 5.14
C PHE A 182 -7.77 2.77 5.67
N LYS A 183 -8.75 3.20 4.88
CA LYS A 183 -10.18 3.19 5.27
C LYS A 183 -10.61 1.77 5.67
N LYS A 184 -11.49 1.66 6.67
CA LYS A 184 -12.11 0.38 7.02
C LYS A 184 -12.88 -0.16 5.80
N GLY A 185 -12.67 -1.43 5.46
CA GLY A 185 -13.25 -2.04 4.26
C GLY A 185 -12.56 -1.64 2.96
N ALA A 186 -11.50 -0.82 2.99
CA ALA A 186 -10.61 -0.66 1.83
C ALA A 186 -9.58 -1.80 1.75
N ILE A 187 -9.19 -2.36 2.88
CA ILE A 187 -8.22 -3.45 3.00
C ILE A 187 -8.56 -4.24 4.26
N ASP A 188 -8.08 -5.47 4.39
CA ASP A 188 -8.04 -6.22 5.64
C ASP A 188 -6.62 -6.22 6.21
N ILE A 189 -6.47 -5.98 7.51
CA ILE A 189 -5.18 -5.90 8.19
C ILE A 189 -5.16 -6.93 9.29
N PHE A 190 -4.28 -7.92 9.17
CA PHE A 190 -4.17 -9.01 10.13
C PHE A 190 -2.79 -9.04 10.79
N PRO A 191 -2.70 -8.88 12.13
CA PRO A 191 -1.48 -9.19 12.85
C PRO A 191 -1.27 -10.70 12.88
N TYR A 192 -0.11 -11.16 12.44
CA TYR A 192 0.30 -12.56 12.47
C TYR A 192 1.35 -12.76 13.57
N THR A 193 0.85 -13.01 14.78
CA THR A 193 1.63 -13.18 16.01
C THR A 193 1.02 -14.24 16.91
N GLY A 194 1.76 -14.62 17.95
CA GLY A 194 1.27 -15.50 19.00
C GLY A 194 1.92 -16.87 18.96
N THR A 195 1.13 -17.89 19.33
CA THR A 195 1.61 -19.28 19.48
C THR A 195 1.40 -20.09 18.21
N VAL A 196 1.98 -21.30 18.16
CA VAL A 196 1.72 -22.28 17.09
C VAL A 196 0.22 -22.55 16.92
N GLN A 197 -0.54 -22.60 18.01
CA GLN A 197 -1.99 -22.78 17.94
C GLN A 197 -2.68 -21.58 17.29
N SER A 198 -2.27 -20.36 17.65
CA SER A 198 -2.76 -19.12 17.02
C SER A 198 -2.46 -19.10 15.51
N HIS A 199 -1.27 -19.56 15.10
CA HIS A 199 -0.89 -19.67 13.69
C HIS A 199 -1.71 -20.72 12.93
N ARG A 200 -1.97 -21.89 13.54
CA ARG A 200 -2.85 -22.91 12.96
C ARG A 200 -4.28 -22.41 12.81
N PHE A 201 -4.79 -21.70 13.82
CA PHE A 201 -6.10 -21.07 13.76
C PHE A 201 -6.16 -20.01 12.66
N PHE A 202 -5.14 -19.17 12.53
CA PHE A 202 -5.06 -18.11 11.53
C PHE A 202 -5.32 -18.63 10.10
N TRP A 203 -4.66 -19.74 9.74
CA TRP A 203 -4.78 -20.39 8.43
C TRP A 203 -5.94 -21.40 8.35
N GLY A 204 -6.62 -21.69 9.46
CA GLY A 204 -7.73 -22.63 9.54
C GLY A 204 -8.99 -22.13 8.83
N LYS A 205 -9.96 -23.03 8.64
CA LYS A 205 -11.24 -22.73 7.98
C LYS A 205 -12.01 -21.60 8.67
N ASP A 206 -11.99 -21.59 10.00
CA ASP A 206 -12.63 -20.56 10.81
C ASP A 206 -11.68 -19.40 11.16
N GLY A 207 -10.48 -19.39 10.57
CA GLY A 207 -9.46 -18.39 10.81
C GLY A 207 -9.80 -17.03 10.18
N PRO A 208 -9.23 -15.93 10.72
CA PRO A 208 -9.43 -14.59 10.16
C PRO A 208 -9.04 -14.47 8.69
N TYR A 209 -8.01 -15.19 8.23
CA TYR A 209 -7.57 -15.14 6.84
C TYR A 209 -8.63 -15.72 5.88
N GLN A 210 -9.15 -16.92 6.15
CA GLN A 210 -10.18 -17.53 5.31
C GLN A 210 -11.55 -16.84 5.42
N ASN A 211 -11.83 -16.21 6.57
CA ASN A 211 -13.08 -15.50 6.80
C ASN A 211 -13.10 -14.06 6.28
N SER A 212 -11.96 -13.54 5.81
CA SER A 212 -11.89 -12.26 5.10
C SER A 212 -12.83 -12.23 3.89
N GLU A 213 -13.57 -11.14 3.71
CA GLU A 213 -14.39 -10.94 2.52
C GLU A 213 -13.54 -10.79 1.25
N PHE A 214 -12.31 -10.27 1.38
CA PHE A 214 -11.37 -10.20 0.26
C PHE A 214 -10.81 -11.57 -0.11
N PHE A 215 -10.62 -12.46 0.87
CA PHE A 215 -10.28 -13.86 0.57
C PHE A 215 -11.41 -14.55 -0.19
N LYS A 216 -12.65 -14.45 0.31
CA LYS A 216 -13.83 -15.07 -0.32
C LYS A 216 -14.12 -14.54 -1.72
N SER A 217 -13.86 -13.25 -1.95
CA SER A 217 -14.08 -12.61 -3.26
C SER A 217 -12.87 -12.70 -4.20
N GLY A 218 -11.76 -13.31 -3.78
CA GLY A 218 -10.54 -13.45 -4.58
C GLY A 218 -9.70 -12.18 -4.74
N LYS A 219 -10.03 -11.09 -4.03
CA LYS A 219 -9.32 -9.79 -4.10
C LYS A 219 -8.14 -9.74 -3.12
N LEU A 220 -7.23 -10.69 -3.26
CA LEU A 220 -6.19 -10.97 -2.26
C LEU A 220 -5.20 -9.82 -2.06
N SER A 221 -4.99 -8.95 -3.06
CA SER A 221 -4.17 -7.73 -2.93
C SER A 221 -4.68 -6.77 -1.84
N ARG A 222 -5.93 -6.92 -1.44
CA ARG A 222 -6.57 -6.15 -0.37
C ARG A 222 -6.41 -6.79 1.01
N ILE A 223 -5.42 -7.66 1.20
CA ILE A 223 -5.08 -8.25 2.49
C ILE A 223 -3.63 -7.89 2.85
N ILE A 224 -3.42 -7.32 4.03
CA ILE A 224 -2.10 -7.11 4.64
C ILE A 224 -1.97 -8.04 5.83
N ILE A 225 -0.89 -8.83 5.83
CA ILE A 225 -0.46 -9.66 6.95
C ILE A 225 0.76 -9.01 7.57
N ILE A 226 0.69 -8.64 8.85
CA ILE A 226 1.81 -8.03 9.59
C ILE A 226 2.38 -9.10 10.52
N ALA A 227 3.48 -9.71 10.11
CA ALA A 227 4.13 -10.80 10.82
C ALA A 227 5.28 -10.31 11.69
N SER A 228 5.44 -10.95 12.85
CA SER A 228 6.66 -10.80 13.64
C SER A 228 7.80 -11.57 12.98
N GLN A 229 8.99 -10.96 12.93
CA GLN A 229 10.22 -11.60 12.42
C GLN A 229 10.50 -12.98 13.04
N ASN A 230 10.08 -13.20 14.30
CA ASN A 230 10.28 -14.46 15.02
C ASN A 230 9.49 -15.61 14.39
N VAL A 231 8.40 -15.31 13.69
CA VAL A 231 7.55 -16.28 12.99
C VAL A 231 8.12 -16.60 11.60
N CYS A 232 8.82 -15.64 10.99
CA CYS A 232 9.41 -15.76 9.67
C CYS A 232 10.89 -16.19 9.71
N ASN A 233 11.33 -16.92 10.74
CA ASN A 233 12.70 -17.42 10.79
C ASN A 233 12.95 -18.43 9.66
N PHE A 234 13.45 -17.93 8.52
CA PHE A 234 13.75 -18.63 7.27
C PHE A 234 14.79 -19.77 7.38
N GLY A 235 15.19 -20.18 8.59
CA GLY A 235 16.10 -21.30 8.85
C GLY A 235 15.43 -22.57 9.39
N LYS A 236 14.13 -22.54 9.69
CA LYS A 236 13.36 -23.71 10.17
C LYS A 236 11.90 -23.63 9.71
N CYS A 237 11.67 -23.70 8.40
CA CYS A 237 10.42 -24.34 7.95
C CYS A 237 10.59 -25.85 8.15
N PRO A 238 9.62 -26.58 8.73
CA PRO A 238 9.61 -28.03 8.70
C PRO A 238 9.56 -28.57 7.27
#